data_AF-A0A0F7PZV4-F1
#
_entry.id   AF-A0A0F7PZV4-F1
#
_cell.length_a   1.000
_cell.length_b   1.000
_cell.length_c   1.000
_cell.angle_alpha   90.00
_cell.angle_beta   90.00
_cell.angle_gamma   90.00
#
_symmetry.space_group_name_H-M   'P 1'
#
loop_
_entity.id
_entity.type
_entity.pdbx_description
1 polymer ?
#
loop_
_entity_poly.entity_id
_entity_poly.type
_entity_poly.pdbx_seq_one_letter_code
_entity_poly.pdbx_strand_id
1 'polypeptide(L)'
;MSLDNDYLKVLENESIRYISQEDVKWGSWSIVRATIALMNLALNDKDNQYFHLISGQDWPIINSREIYDFFEGKSNIYMERYLADGIRKSHEEIINWQKYYYYYDVINRRKLYGKIFHRLTMKLQSLLKINKFKKLKIDLDIYAGSQWGSLPRDAVEFVLDYLDSHENVYKMFETGFCSDEFWLPTILMNSSKFKDRYENYNYHFIKWTKQHESYPAILDENNFIELRQSNAFFARKFDADISRKLIEKLESE
;
A
#
# COMPACT_ATOMS: atom_id res chain seq x y z
N MET A 1 10.11 -14.91 -7.82
CA MET A 1 11.42 -15.42 -7.36
C MET A 1 11.10 -16.50 -6.34
N SER A 2 11.62 -17.73 -6.51
CA SER A 2 11.41 -18.79 -5.51
C SER A 2 12.15 -18.41 -4.23
N LEU A 3 11.48 -18.51 -3.08
CA LEU A 3 12.12 -18.37 -1.79
C LEU A 3 13.16 -19.50 -1.62
N ASP A 4 14.25 -19.21 -0.93
CA ASP A 4 15.26 -20.23 -0.59
C ASP A 4 14.61 -21.33 0.26
N ASN A 5 14.94 -22.60 0.00
CA ASN A 5 14.42 -23.75 0.73
C ASN A 5 14.72 -23.68 2.23
N ASP A 6 15.87 -23.13 2.61
CA ASP A 6 16.20 -23.00 4.03
C ASP A 6 15.36 -21.90 4.70
N TYR A 7 15.02 -20.83 3.97
CA TYR A 7 14.09 -19.82 4.44
C TYR A 7 12.67 -20.37 4.57
N LEU A 8 12.24 -21.23 3.63
CA LEU A 8 10.93 -21.89 3.70
C LEU A 8 10.78 -22.75 4.97
N LYS A 9 11.83 -23.48 5.36
CA LYS A 9 11.82 -24.26 6.61
C LYS A 9 11.67 -23.37 7.85
N VAL A 10 12.29 -22.19 7.85
CA VAL A 10 12.14 -21.21 8.95
C VAL A 10 10.69 -20.76 9.05
N LEU A 11 10.07 -20.40 7.92
CA LEU A 11 8.66 -20.00 7.91
C LEU A 11 7.73 -21.11 8.41
N GLU A 12 7.98 -22.36 7.97
CA GLU A 12 7.20 -23.52 8.43
C GLU A 12 7.34 -23.77 9.93
N ASN A 13 8.55 -23.68 10.48
CA ASN A 13 8.81 -23.86 11.92
C ASN A 13 8.11 -22.80 12.77
N GLU A 14 8.04 -21.55 12.28
CA GLU A 14 7.35 -20.44 12.94
C GLU A 14 5.85 -20.40 12.63
N SER A 15 5.30 -21.41 11.95
CA SER A 15 3.89 -21.47 11.52
C SER A 15 3.45 -20.26 10.67
N ILE A 16 4.38 -19.66 9.93
CA ILE A 16 4.14 -18.52 9.04
C ILE A 16 3.63 -19.03 7.68
N ARG A 17 2.42 -18.62 7.32
CA ARG A 17 1.85 -18.88 5.98
C ARG A 17 2.40 -17.85 4.98
N TYR A 18 2.78 -18.29 3.78
CA TYR A 18 3.36 -17.42 2.76
C TYR A 18 2.74 -17.63 1.37
N ILE A 19 2.92 -16.64 0.49
CA ILE A 19 2.52 -16.68 -0.92
C ILE A 19 3.54 -15.92 -1.78
N SER A 20 3.92 -16.47 -2.93
CA SER A 20 4.87 -15.87 -3.87
C SER A 20 4.44 -16.15 -5.32
N GLN A 21 3.32 -15.55 -5.72
CA GLN A 21 2.68 -15.79 -7.03
C GLN A 21 2.87 -14.61 -8.01
N GLU A 22 3.22 -13.42 -7.51
CA GLU A 22 3.26 -12.18 -8.29
C GLU A 22 4.70 -11.70 -8.53
N ASP A 23 5.02 -11.34 -9.77
CA ASP A 23 6.22 -10.57 -10.12
C ASP A 23 5.93 -9.07 -9.91
N VAL A 24 6.09 -8.64 -8.66
CA VAL A 24 5.67 -7.30 -8.21
C VAL A 24 6.49 -6.19 -8.88
N LYS A 25 5.81 -5.32 -9.63
CA LYS A 25 6.39 -4.16 -10.33
C LYS A 25 5.85 -2.86 -9.76
N TRP A 26 6.74 -1.92 -9.49
CA TRP A 26 6.40 -0.61 -8.94
C TRP A 26 5.39 0.14 -9.81
N GLY A 27 4.32 0.63 -9.17
CA GLY A 27 3.25 1.41 -9.79
C GLY A 27 2.29 0.61 -10.67
N SER A 28 2.35 -0.72 -10.61
CA SER A 28 1.52 -1.62 -11.43
C SER A 28 0.48 -2.34 -10.58
N TRP A 29 -0.47 -3.02 -11.22
CA TRP A 29 -1.54 -3.75 -10.53
C TRP A 29 -1.03 -4.99 -9.79
N SER A 30 0.14 -5.52 -10.16
CA SER A 30 0.77 -6.64 -9.46
C SER A 30 0.98 -6.41 -7.95
N ILE A 31 1.17 -5.16 -7.51
CA ILE A 31 1.24 -4.84 -6.06
C ILE A 31 -0.12 -5.13 -5.40
N VAL A 32 -1.21 -4.68 -6.02
CA VAL A 32 -2.55 -4.88 -5.48
C VAL A 32 -2.96 -6.34 -5.53
N ARG A 33 -2.62 -7.09 -6.59
CA ARG A 33 -2.83 -8.54 -6.62
C ARG A 33 -2.08 -9.27 -5.50
N ALA A 34 -0.83 -8.89 -5.23
CA ALA A 34 -0.09 -9.44 -4.10
C ALA A 34 -0.79 -9.13 -2.77
N THR A 35 -1.28 -7.90 -2.57
CA THR A 35 -2.05 -7.50 -1.39
C THR A 35 -3.36 -8.28 -1.25
N ILE A 36 -4.14 -8.43 -2.34
CA ILE A 36 -5.38 -9.22 -2.37
C ILE A 36 -5.11 -10.68 -2.01
N ALA A 37 -4.04 -11.26 -2.55
CA ALA A 37 -3.65 -12.64 -2.26
C ALA A 37 -3.27 -12.84 -0.78
N LEU A 38 -2.56 -11.87 -0.19
CA LEU A 38 -2.24 -11.86 1.24
C LEU A 38 -3.48 -11.68 2.12
N MET A 39 -4.40 -10.78 1.75
CA MET A 39 -5.66 -10.58 2.46
C MET A 39 -6.50 -11.87 2.48
N ASN A 40 -6.68 -12.52 1.32
CA ASN A 40 -7.38 -13.80 1.23
C ASN A 40 -6.70 -14.90 2.08
N LEU A 41 -5.36 -14.98 2.05
CA LEU A 41 -4.62 -15.94 2.85
C LEU A 41 -4.83 -15.73 4.35
N ALA A 42 -4.80 -14.47 4.79
CA ALA A 42 -4.99 -14.10 6.20
C ALA A 42 -6.44 -14.28 6.66
N LEU A 43 -7.43 -14.06 5.79
CA LEU A 43 -8.85 -14.23 6.10
C LEU A 43 -9.24 -15.70 6.37
N ASN A 44 -8.47 -16.67 5.86
CA ASN A 44 -8.69 -18.11 6.12
C ASN A 44 -8.63 -18.46 7.60
N ASP A 45 -7.88 -17.68 8.39
CA ASP A 45 -7.91 -17.79 9.84
C ASP A 45 -9.02 -16.90 10.40
N LYS A 46 -10.02 -17.48 11.06
CA LYS A 46 -11.18 -16.73 11.56
C LYS A 46 -10.84 -15.85 12.75
N ASP A 47 -9.73 -16.11 13.44
CA ASP A 47 -9.34 -15.38 14.64
C ASP A 47 -8.71 -14.02 14.28
N ASN A 48 -8.21 -13.85 13.05
CA ASN A 48 -7.69 -12.57 12.57
C ASN A 48 -8.79 -11.50 12.50
N GLN A 49 -8.86 -10.58 13.46
CA GLN A 49 -9.87 -9.51 13.45
C GLN A 49 -9.39 -8.21 12.80
N TYR A 50 -8.07 -8.02 12.69
CA TYR A 50 -7.45 -6.81 12.21
C TYR A 50 -6.25 -7.12 11.32
N PHE A 51 -6.09 -6.36 10.24
CA PHE A 51 -5.17 -6.64 9.15
C PHE A 51 -4.25 -5.43 8.96
N HIS A 52 -2.94 -5.65 9.11
CA HIS A 52 -1.91 -4.63 8.96
C HIS A 52 -1.10 -4.90 7.70
N LEU A 53 -1.08 -3.96 6.77
CA LEU A 53 -0.22 -4.06 5.59
C LEU A 53 1.14 -3.43 5.89
N ILE A 54 2.19 -4.24 5.81
CA ILE A 54 3.60 -3.84 5.93
C ILE A 54 4.41 -4.49 4.80
N SER A 55 5.66 -4.07 4.63
CA SER A 55 6.62 -4.69 3.70
C SER A 55 7.87 -5.17 4.45
N GLY A 56 8.77 -5.86 3.74
CA GLY A 56 10.08 -6.24 4.29
C GLY A 56 11.05 -5.08 4.54
N GLN A 57 10.64 -3.82 4.39
CA GLN A 57 11.41 -2.64 4.80
C GLN A 57 10.75 -1.87 5.94
N ASP A 58 9.70 -2.41 6.55
CA ASP A 58 9.02 -1.83 7.69
C ASP A 58 9.44 -2.57 8.96
N TRP A 59 9.49 -1.85 10.08
CA TRP A 59 9.82 -2.41 11.38
C TRP A 59 8.83 -1.92 12.44
N PRO A 60 8.32 -2.80 13.34
CA PRO A 60 7.54 -2.35 14.48
C PRO A 60 8.42 -1.54 15.43
N ILE A 61 7.97 -0.35 15.82
CA ILE A 61 8.72 0.53 16.73
C ILE A 61 8.14 0.57 18.14
N ILE A 62 7.09 -0.20 18.41
CA ILE A 62 6.54 -0.45 19.75
C ILE A 62 6.31 -1.96 19.93
N ASN A 63 6.01 -2.39 21.16
CA ASN A 63 5.76 -3.79 21.45
C ASN A 63 4.55 -4.32 20.64
N SER A 64 4.66 -5.53 20.08
CA SER A 64 3.58 -6.13 19.30
C SER A 64 2.29 -6.33 20.10
N ARG A 65 2.39 -6.53 21.42
CA ARG A 65 1.22 -6.59 22.32
C ARG A 65 0.52 -5.24 22.42
N GLU A 66 1.26 -4.13 22.50
CA GLU A 66 0.64 -2.80 22.52
C GLU A 66 -0.11 -2.50 21.22
N ILE A 67 0.44 -2.94 20.08
CA ILE A 67 -0.25 -2.86 18.78
C ILE A 67 -1.55 -3.69 18.85
N TYR A 68 -1.47 -4.93 19.31
CA TYR A 68 -2.63 -5.81 19.43
C TYR A 68 -3.72 -5.20 20.32
N ASP A 69 -3.37 -4.82 21.54
CA ASP A 69 -4.27 -4.24 22.55
C ASP A 69 -4.90 -2.94 22.03
N PHE A 70 -4.17 -2.15 21.22
CA PHE A 70 -4.72 -0.96 20.60
C PHE A 70 -5.85 -1.30 19.61
N PHE A 71 -5.70 -2.33 18.78
CA PHE A 71 -6.69 -2.67 17.74
C PHE A 71 -7.79 -3.61 18.23
N GLU A 72 -7.60 -4.26 19.38
CA GLU A 72 -8.58 -5.16 19.96
C GLU A 72 -9.95 -4.47 20.15
N GLY A 73 -11.01 -5.09 19.64
CA GLY A 73 -12.38 -4.57 19.72
C GLY A 73 -12.67 -3.32 18.86
N LYS A 74 -11.68 -2.76 18.15
CA LYS A 74 -11.91 -1.61 17.28
C LYS A 74 -12.53 -1.98 15.94
N SER A 75 -13.24 -1.02 15.39
CA SER A 75 -13.86 -1.12 14.07
C SER A 75 -13.41 0.01 13.13
N ASN A 76 -12.65 0.99 13.59
CA ASN A 76 -12.14 2.06 12.72
C ASN A 76 -11.26 1.48 11.60
N ILE A 77 -11.08 2.21 10.51
CA ILE A 77 -10.09 1.94 9.45
C ILE A 77 -9.01 3.01 9.58
N TYR A 78 -7.73 2.64 9.63
CA TYR A 78 -6.62 3.57 9.77
C TYR A 78 -5.77 3.56 8.51
N MET A 79 -6.00 4.52 7.62
CA MET A 79 -5.28 4.64 6.36
C MET A 79 -5.32 6.10 5.89
N GLU A 80 -4.22 6.65 5.37
CA GLU A 80 -4.26 8.02 4.85
C GLU A 80 -5.09 8.08 3.55
N ARG A 81 -5.87 9.16 3.38
CA ARG A 81 -6.61 9.47 2.17
C ARG A 81 -6.78 10.97 1.93
N TYR A 82 -6.94 11.30 0.66
CA TYR A 82 -7.31 12.62 0.18
C TYR A 82 -8.02 12.48 -1.18
N LEU A 83 -8.90 13.43 -1.51
CA LEU A 83 -9.58 13.42 -2.81
C LEU A 83 -8.54 13.67 -3.91
N ALA A 84 -8.54 12.84 -4.96
CA ALA A 84 -7.51 12.89 -6.00
C ALA A 84 -7.67 14.10 -6.95
N ASP A 85 -8.87 14.66 -7.04
CA ASP A 85 -9.16 15.82 -7.89
C ASP A 85 -8.36 17.06 -7.43
N GLY A 86 -7.81 17.79 -8.39
CA GLY A 86 -6.97 18.97 -8.14
C GLY A 86 -5.58 18.69 -7.54
N ILE A 87 -5.25 17.45 -7.16
CA ILE A 87 -3.95 17.12 -6.58
C ILE A 87 -2.89 16.85 -7.66
N ARG A 88 -1.70 17.42 -7.47
CA ARG A 88 -0.55 17.23 -8.35
C ARG A 88 0.64 16.61 -7.62
N LYS A 89 1.21 15.55 -8.18
CA LYS A 89 2.49 14.95 -7.76
C LYS A 89 3.43 14.89 -8.96
N SER A 90 4.70 15.26 -8.77
CA SER A 90 5.72 15.22 -9.83
C SER A 90 5.32 15.91 -11.14
N HIS A 91 4.58 17.03 -11.05
CA HIS A 91 4.01 17.82 -12.16
C HIS A 91 2.81 17.20 -12.89
N GLU A 92 2.31 16.04 -12.46
CA GLU A 92 1.14 15.36 -13.02
C GLU A 92 -0.07 15.50 -12.10
N GLU A 93 -1.26 15.71 -12.66
CA GLU A 93 -2.50 15.57 -11.87
C GLU A 93 -2.72 14.08 -11.63
N ILE A 94 -2.80 13.68 -10.37
CA ILE A 94 -2.81 12.26 -10.01
C ILE A 94 -4.12 11.58 -10.41
N ILE A 95 -5.20 12.34 -10.61
CA ILE A 95 -6.46 11.82 -11.16
C ILE A 95 -6.22 11.18 -12.54
N ASN A 96 -5.22 11.64 -13.29
CA ASN A 96 -4.84 11.04 -14.57
C ASN A 96 -4.28 9.62 -14.41
N TRP A 97 -3.70 9.29 -13.26
CA TRP A 97 -3.15 7.96 -12.97
C TRP A 97 -4.23 6.88 -12.96
N GLN A 98 -5.49 7.24 -12.69
CA GLN A 98 -6.63 6.34 -12.81
C GLN A 98 -7.49 6.63 -14.05
N LYS A 99 -7.45 7.85 -14.61
CA LYS A 99 -8.20 8.20 -15.83
C LYS A 99 -7.58 7.66 -17.13
N TYR A 100 -6.27 7.43 -17.16
CA TYR A 100 -5.55 6.90 -18.31
C TYR A 100 -5.23 5.41 -18.15
N TYR A 101 -4.76 4.80 -19.24
CA TYR A 101 -4.32 3.41 -19.30
C TYR A 101 -2.81 3.31 -19.13
N TYR A 102 -2.39 2.37 -18.28
CA TYR A 102 -1.00 2.06 -17.99
C TYR A 102 -0.82 0.54 -18.02
N TYR A 103 0.29 0.09 -18.62
CA TYR A 103 0.58 -1.35 -18.82
C TYR A 103 1.86 -1.75 -18.08
N TYR A 104 1.95 -1.39 -16.80
CA TYR A 104 3.18 -1.55 -16.01
C TYR A 104 3.43 -2.96 -15.47
N ASP A 105 2.42 -3.82 -15.54
CA ASP A 105 2.58 -5.27 -15.35
C ASP A 105 3.50 -5.87 -16.42
N VAL A 106 3.51 -5.30 -17.63
CA VAL A 106 4.36 -5.74 -18.75
C VAL A 106 5.59 -4.86 -18.87
N ILE A 107 5.42 -3.53 -18.81
CA ILE A 107 6.48 -2.54 -19.01
C ILE A 107 6.96 -2.04 -17.65
N ASN A 108 8.16 -2.44 -17.24
CA ASN A 108 8.74 -1.95 -15.99
C ASN A 108 8.97 -0.43 -16.00
N ARG A 109 8.12 0.30 -15.27
CA ARG A 109 8.11 1.78 -15.17
C ARG A 109 9.39 2.38 -14.61
N ARG A 110 10.18 1.63 -13.83
CA ARG A 110 11.41 2.13 -13.18
C ARG A 110 12.60 2.17 -14.16
N LYS A 111 12.58 1.36 -15.22
CA LYS A 111 13.64 1.36 -16.25
C LYS A 111 13.57 2.60 -17.15
N LEU A 112 14.68 2.95 -17.79
CA LEU A 112 14.77 4.16 -18.65
C LEU A 112 13.71 4.17 -19.76
N TYR A 113 13.57 3.07 -20.51
CA TYR A 113 12.55 2.95 -21.56
C TYR A 113 11.13 3.06 -20.97
N GLY A 114 10.87 2.52 -19.77
CA GLY A 114 9.59 2.62 -19.10
C GLY A 114 9.23 4.07 -18.70
N LYS A 115 10.23 4.85 -18.27
CA LYS A 115 10.09 6.29 -18.01
C LYS A 115 9.75 7.07 -19.29
N ILE A 116 10.40 6.74 -20.41
CA ILE A 116 10.14 7.36 -21.72
C ILE A 116 8.73 6.98 -22.20
N PHE A 117 8.39 5.69 -22.17
CA PHE A 117 7.07 5.17 -22.54
C PHE A 117 5.95 5.85 -21.77
N HIS A 118 6.09 6.00 -20.45
CA HIS A 118 5.14 6.74 -19.62
C HIS A 118 4.92 8.17 -20.11
N ARG A 119 5.98 8.95 -20.33
CA ARG A 119 5.86 10.35 -20.78
C ARG A 119 5.18 10.46 -22.15
N LEU A 120 5.56 9.59 -23.10
CA LEU A 120 4.97 9.58 -24.44
C LEU A 120 3.49 9.21 -24.41
N THR A 121 3.14 8.12 -23.71
CA THR A 121 1.77 7.65 -23.61
C THR A 121 0.87 8.61 -22.84
N MET A 122 1.37 9.24 -21.77
CA MET A 122 0.67 10.32 -21.07
C MET A 122 0.29 11.46 -22.01
N LYS A 123 1.26 11.93 -22.81
CA LYS A 123 1.03 13.04 -23.75
C LYS A 123 0.05 12.64 -24.85
N LEU A 124 0.17 11.43 -25.39
CA LEU A 124 -0.75 10.90 -26.40
C LEU A 124 -2.18 10.75 -25.86
N GLN A 125 -2.35 10.17 -24.67
CA GLN A 125 -3.66 9.98 -24.05
C GLN A 125 -4.35 11.32 -23.74
N SER A 126 -3.58 12.34 -23.33
CA SER A 126 -4.06 13.70 -23.17
C SER A 126 -4.53 14.32 -24.49
N LEU A 127 -3.73 14.22 -25.55
CA LEU A 127 -4.09 14.71 -26.90
C LEU A 127 -5.36 14.03 -27.43
N LEU A 128 -5.49 12.72 -27.23
CA LEU A 128 -6.66 11.93 -27.60
C LEU A 128 -7.85 12.09 -26.64
N LYS A 129 -7.72 12.92 -25.60
CA LYS A 129 -8.75 13.16 -24.57
C LYS A 129 -9.30 11.87 -23.96
N ILE A 130 -8.42 10.90 -23.70
CA ILE A 130 -8.79 9.62 -23.11
C ILE A 130 -9.43 9.86 -21.74
N ASN A 131 -10.56 9.20 -21.50
CA ASN A 131 -11.24 9.23 -20.22
C ASN A 131 -11.76 7.83 -19.89
N LYS A 132 -10.96 7.05 -19.15
CA LYS A 132 -11.32 5.70 -18.70
C LYS A 132 -12.54 5.71 -17.79
N PHE A 133 -12.71 6.72 -16.94
CA PHE A 133 -13.89 6.83 -16.07
C PHE A 133 -15.18 6.89 -16.88
N LYS A 134 -15.24 7.75 -17.91
CA LYS A 134 -16.40 7.84 -18.80
C LYS A 134 -16.64 6.53 -19.55
N LYS A 135 -15.58 5.89 -20.06
CA LYS A 135 -15.69 4.64 -20.83
C LYS A 135 -16.19 3.48 -19.97
N LEU A 136 -15.71 3.36 -18.73
CA LEU A 136 -16.08 2.30 -17.80
C LEU A 136 -17.30 2.66 -16.94
N LYS A 137 -17.91 3.85 -17.15
CA LYS A 137 -19.05 4.37 -16.37
C LYS A 137 -18.76 4.37 -14.86
N ILE A 138 -17.58 4.83 -14.48
CA ILE A 138 -17.19 4.95 -13.07
C ILE A 138 -17.93 6.14 -12.47
N ASP A 139 -18.71 5.87 -11.44
CA ASP A 139 -19.48 6.83 -10.64
C ASP A 139 -19.02 6.76 -9.19
N LEU A 140 -17.76 7.14 -8.96
CA LEU A 140 -17.11 7.15 -7.65
C LEU A 140 -16.25 8.39 -7.52
N ASP A 141 -16.22 8.97 -6.32
CA ASP A 141 -15.21 9.93 -5.95
C ASP A 141 -13.86 9.21 -5.85
N ILE A 142 -12.86 9.64 -6.62
CA ILE A 142 -11.56 8.98 -6.63
C ILE A 142 -10.73 9.52 -5.47
N TYR A 143 -10.40 8.65 -4.53
CA TYR A 143 -9.50 8.94 -3.41
C TYR A 143 -8.13 8.31 -3.66
N ALA A 144 -7.09 9.01 -3.22
CA ALA A 144 -5.72 8.51 -3.16
C ALA A 144 -5.21 8.61 -1.73
N GLY A 145 -4.10 7.97 -1.41
CA GLY A 145 -3.63 7.86 -0.04
C GLY A 145 -2.28 7.19 0.10
N SER A 146 -1.99 6.74 1.32
CA SER A 146 -0.89 5.81 1.56
C SER A 146 -1.34 4.41 1.15
N GLN A 147 -0.43 3.57 0.65
CA GLN A 147 -0.68 2.13 0.53
C GLN A 147 -0.80 1.47 1.92
N TRP A 148 -0.11 2.02 2.93
CA TRP A 148 -0.01 1.44 4.27
C TRP A 148 -1.25 1.79 5.09
N GLY A 149 -1.80 0.79 5.77
CA GLY A 149 -3.00 0.95 6.57
C GLY A 149 -3.29 -0.28 7.42
N SER A 150 -4.20 -0.09 8.36
CA SER A 150 -4.71 -1.12 9.26
C SER A 150 -6.24 -1.17 9.15
N LEU A 151 -6.79 -2.33 8.80
CA LEU A 151 -8.20 -2.51 8.50
C LEU A 151 -8.82 -3.61 9.36
N PRO A 152 -10.05 -3.43 9.87
CA PRO A 152 -10.80 -4.50 10.50
C PRO A 152 -11.25 -5.54 9.47
N ARG A 153 -11.51 -6.77 9.91
CA ARG A 153 -11.95 -7.88 9.07
C ARG A 153 -13.08 -7.52 8.11
N ASP A 154 -14.13 -6.88 8.62
CA ASP A 154 -15.32 -6.57 7.84
C ASP A 154 -15.06 -5.58 6.69
N ALA A 155 -14.06 -4.70 6.84
CA ALA A 155 -13.60 -3.81 5.78
C ALA A 155 -12.79 -4.57 4.72
N VAL A 156 -11.93 -5.51 5.14
CA VAL A 156 -11.16 -6.36 4.22
C VAL A 156 -12.07 -7.25 3.38
N GLU A 157 -13.03 -7.93 4.01
CA GLU A 157 -14.03 -8.75 3.32
C GLU A 157 -14.83 -7.90 2.32
N PHE A 158 -15.28 -6.72 2.75
CA PHE A 158 -16.04 -5.81 1.89
C PHE A 158 -15.27 -5.35 0.64
N VAL A 159 -14.00 -4.95 0.76
CA VAL A 159 -13.26 -4.44 -0.41
C VAL A 159 -12.94 -5.53 -1.42
N LEU A 160 -12.75 -6.77 -0.96
CA LEU A 160 -12.57 -7.95 -1.82
C LEU A 160 -13.87 -8.26 -2.57
N ASP A 161 -14.98 -8.39 -1.84
CA ASP A 161 -16.31 -8.60 -2.44
C ASP A 161 -16.69 -7.48 -3.42
N TYR A 162 -16.32 -6.24 -3.10
CA TYR A 162 -16.57 -5.07 -3.95
C TYR A 162 -15.83 -5.19 -5.29
N LEU A 163 -14.55 -5.57 -5.29
CA LEU A 163 -13.79 -5.75 -6.52
C LEU A 163 -14.34 -6.89 -7.38
N ASP A 164 -14.75 -8.00 -6.76
CA ASP A 164 -15.31 -9.17 -7.45
C ASP A 164 -16.67 -8.86 -8.10
N SER A 165 -17.48 -8.02 -7.45
CA SER A 165 -18.81 -7.64 -7.93
C SER A 165 -18.83 -6.41 -8.86
N HIS A 166 -17.74 -5.63 -8.93
CA HIS A 166 -17.65 -4.40 -9.72
C HIS A 166 -16.54 -4.46 -10.77
N GLU A 167 -16.73 -5.28 -11.80
CA GLU A 167 -15.75 -5.53 -12.87
C GLU A 167 -15.18 -4.25 -13.51
N ASN A 168 -16.00 -3.21 -13.69
CA ASN A 168 -15.53 -1.93 -14.24
C ASN A 168 -14.58 -1.18 -13.30
N VAL A 169 -14.82 -1.25 -11.99
CA VAL A 169 -13.92 -0.65 -10.98
C VAL A 169 -12.62 -1.45 -10.91
N TYR A 170 -12.71 -2.78 -10.94
CA TYR A 170 -11.53 -3.65 -11.05
C TYR A 170 -10.68 -3.27 -12.28
N LYS A 171 -11.29 -3.22 -13.49
CA LYS A 171 -10.62 -2.83 -14.74
C LYS A 171 -10.00 -1.42 -14.69
N MET A 172 -10.65 -0.48 -13.99
CA MET A 172 -10.12 0.86 -13.79
C MET A 172 -8.79 0.80 -13.04
N PHE A 173 -8.74 0.13 -11.90
CA PHE A 173 -7.51 0.04 -11.11
C PHE A 173 -6.46 -0.87 -11.75
N GLU A 174 -6.86 -1.97 -12.38
CA GLU A 174 -5.96 -2.91 -13.06
C GLU A 174 -5.11 -2.24 -14.13
N THR A 175 -5.71 -1.31 -14.86
CA THR A 175 -5.03 -0.56 -15.92
C THR A 175 -4.60 0.84 -15.47
N GLY A 176 -4.59 1.09 -14.15
CA GLY A 176 -4.18 2.34 -13.52
C GLY A 176 -2.70 2.38 -13.19
N PHE A 177 -2.24 3.53 -12.70
CA PHE A 177 -0.87 3.75 -12.21
C PHE A 177 -0.89 4.00 -10.70
N CYS A 178 -0.01 3.31 -9.97
CA CYS A 178 0.05 3.32 -8.50
C CYS A 178 -1.31 3.04 -7.86
N SER A 179 -2.09 2.12 -8.42
CA SER A 179 -3.45 1.81 -7.93
C SER A 179 -3.46 1.29 -6.49
N ASP A 180 -2.33 0.79 -5.99
CA ASP A 180 -2.05 0.48 -4.58
C ASP A 180 -2.31 1.66 -3.64
N GLU A 181 -2.13 2.90 -4.09
CA GLU A 181 -2.43 4.14 -3.35
C GLU A 181 -3.89 4.61 -3.52
N PHE A 182 -4.72 3.95 -4.33
CA PHE A 182 -6.07 4.44 -4.69
C PHE A 182 -7.22 3.49 -4.33
N TRP A 183 -7.02 2.18 -4.52
CA TRP A 183 -8.13 1.23 -4.53
C TRP A 183 -8.87 1.15 -3.18
N LEU A 184 -8.14 0.97 -2.07
CA LEU A 184 -8.71 0.93 -0.72
C LEU A 184 -9.37 2.26 -0.34
N PRO A 185 -8.70 3.43 -0.39
CA PRO A 185 -9.35 4.71 -0.09
C PRO A 185 -10.59 4.96 -0.94
N THR A 186 -10.53 4.68 -2.24
CA THR A 186 -11.67 4.93 -3.15
C THR A 186 -12.87 4.06 -2.78
N ILE A 187 -12.68 2.75 -2.62
CA ILE A 187 -13.80 1.85 -2.32
C ILE A 187 -14.40 2.17 -0.94
N LEU A 188 -13.56 2.38 0.07
CA LEU A 188 -14.01 2.60 1.45
C LEU A 188 -14.70 3.96 1.65
N MET A 189 -14.17 5.03 1.05
CA MET A 189 -14.74 6.38 1.18
C MET A 189 -16.04 6.58 0.42
N ASN A 190 -16.33 5.75 -0.60
CA ASN A 190 -17.61 5.73 -1.31
C ASN A 190 -18.64 4.76 -0.66
N SER A 191 -18.30 4.11 0.45
CA SER A 191 -19.21 3.23 1.18
C SER A 191 -19.78 3.93 2.41
N SER A 192 -21.10 4.06 2.48
CA SER A 192 -21.79 4.62 3.66
C SER A 192 -21.57 3.79 4.93
N LYS A 193 -21.23 2.50 4.79
CA LYS A 193 -20.92 1.62 5.93
C LYS A 193 -19.56 1.93 6.58
N PHE A 194 -18.58 2.39 5.79
CA PHE A 194 -17.18 2.48 6.23
C PHE A 194 -16.65 3.91 6.33
N LYS A 195 -17.21 4.85 5.57
CA LYS A 195 -16.74 6.24 5.53
C LYS A 195 -16.68 6.90 6.91
N ASP A 196 -17.66 6.64 7.77
CA ASP A 196 -17.74 7.25 9.12
C ASP A 196 -16.80 6.59 10.13
N ARG A 197 -16.28 5.38 9.81
CA ARG A 197 -15.28 4.66 10.60
C ARG A 197 -13.85 4.94 10.10
N TYR A 198 -13.68 5.77 9.07
CA TYR A 198 -12.42 5.99 8.40
C TYR A 198 -11.59 7.09 9.09
N GLU A 199 -10.46 6.71 9.64
CA GLU A 199 -9.48 7.58 10.27
C GLU A 199 -8.35 7.90 9.30
N ASN A 200 -8.09 9.19 9.09
CA ASN A 200 -7.11 9.69 8.12
C ASN A 200 -5.68 9.66 8.67
N TYR A 201 -5.25 8.51 9.19
CA TYR A 201 -3.95 8.25 9.78
C TYR A 201 -3.64 6.75 9.70
N ASN A 202 -2.39 6.35 9.48
CA ASN A 202 -2.03 4.94 9.27
C ASN A 202 -0.99 4.36 10.25
N TYR A 203 -0.61 5.12 11.28
CA TYR A 203 0.38 4.71 12.27
C TYR A 203 1.74 4.28 11.67
N HIS A 204 2.08 4.76 10.47
CA HIS A 204 3.39 4.54 9.85
C HIS A 204 4.24 5.80 9.91
N PHE A 205 5.41 5.71 10.52
CA PHE A 205 6.44 6.74 10.42
C PHE A 205 7.19 6.58 9.10
N ILE A 206 7.07 7.58 8.22
CA ILE A 206 7.79 7.62 6.94
C ILE A 206 8.50 8.96 6.83
N LYS A 207 9.84 8.92 6.77
CA LYS A 207 10.64 10.12 6.64
C LYS A 207 10.85 10.49 5.17
N TRP A 208 10.09 11.48 4.71
CA TRP A 208 10.06 11.97 3.32
C TRP A 208 11.23 12.91 2.99
N THR A 209 12.45 12.50 3.33
CA THR A 209 13.71 13.20 2.98
C THR A 209 14.67 12.23 2.28
N LYS A 210 15.67 12.77 1.57
CA LYS A 210 16.75 11.94 1.02
C LYS A 210 17.73 11.60 2.15
N GLN A 211 17.99 10.32 2.36
CA GLN A 211 18.98 9.80 3.32
C GLN A 211 19.46 8.44 2.82
N HIS A 212 20.77 8.17 2.91
CA HIS A 212 21.39 6.92 2.41
C HIS A 212 21.00 6.58 0.97
N GLU A 213 21.03 7.58 0.08
CA GLU A 213 20.65 7.46 -1.33
C GLU A 213 19.23 6.91 -1.62
N SER A 214 18.36 6.90 -0.61
CA SER A 214 16.96 6.50 -0.71
C SER A 214 16.00 7.66 -0.49
N TYR A 215 14.82 7.56 -1.11
CA TYR A 215 13.65 8.39 -0.85
C TYR A 215 12.38 7.51 -0.93
N PRO A 216 11.59 7.34 0.14
CA PRO A 216 11.82 7.81 1.52
C PRO A 216 13.17 7.38 2.12
N ALA A 217 13.59 8.06 3.18
CA ALA A 217 14.84 7.81 3.89
C ALA A 217 14.93 6.35 4.40
N ILE A 218 16.14 5.79 4.35
CA ILE A 218 16.50 4.65 5.20
C ILE A 218 16.87 5.21 6.57
N LEU A 219 16.28 4.65 7.63
CA LEU A 219 16.42 5.16 8.99
C LEU A 219 17.66 4.55 9.68
N ASP A 220 18.33 5.36 10.49
CA ASP A 220 19.49 4.97 11.29
C ASP A 220 19.35 5.44 12.75
N GLU A 221 20.38 5.23 13.58
CA GLU A 221 20.32 5.52 15.01
C GLU A 221 20.00 6.99 15.34
N ASN A 222 20.26 7.92 14.40
CA ASN A 222 19.98 9.34 14.57
C ASN A 222 18.48 9.65 14.49
N ASN A 223 17.68 8.71 13.99
CA ASN A 223 16.23 8.86 13.91
C ASN A 223 15.51 8.33 15.16
N PHE A 224 16.23 7.76 16.12
CA PHE A 224 15.63 7.12 17.31
C PHE A 224 14.72 8.05 18.13
N ILE A 225 15.18 9.28 18.42
CA ILE A 225 14.39 10.24 19.21
C ILE A 225 13.10 10.64 18.46
N GLU A 226 13.23 10.89 17.15
CA GLU A 226 12.11 11.26 16.29
C GLU A 226 11.06 10.13 16.22
N LEU A 227 11.51 8.88 16.15
CA LEU A 227 10.64 7.69 16.18
C LEU A 227 9.89 7.56 17.51
N ARG A 228 10.59 7.68 18.64
CA ARG A 228 9.99 7.58 19.98
C ARG A 228 9.02 8.71 20.31
N GLN A 229 9.18 9.88 19.68
CA GLN A 229 8.26 11.00 19.82
C GLN A 229 7.06 10.92 18.86
N SER A 230 7.09 9.99 17.90
CA SER A 230 5.97 9.77 17.00
C SER A 230 4.88 8.93 17.66
N ASN A 231 3.65 9.05 17.15
CA ASN A 231 2.56 8.15 17.53
C ASN A 231 2.53 6.89 16.67
N ALA A 232 3.59 6.57 15.91
CA ALA A 232 3.57 5.48 14.94
C ALA A 232 3.81 4.12 15.62
N PHE A 233 3.26 3.07 15.00
CA PHE A 233 3.48 1.68 15.41
C PHE A 233 4.54 1.01 14.55
N PHE A 234 4.61 1.42 13.28
CA PHE A 234 5.57 0.93 12.31
C PHE A 234 6.39 2.09 11.77
N ALA A 235 7.63 1.83 11.36
CA ALA A 235 8.45 2.83 10.70
C ALA A 235 9.12 2.27 9.43
N ARG A 236 9.43 3.18 8.50
CA ARG A 236 10.10 2.85 7.25
C ARG A 236 11.02 3.98 6.73
N LYS A 237 12.10 3.67 6.02
CA LYS A 237 12.57 2.34 5.60
C LYS A 237 13.67 1.82 6.51
N PHE A 238 13.70 0.50 6.69
CA PHE A 238 14.80 -0.20 7.32
C PHE A 238 15.64 -0.91 6.27
N ASP A 239 16.95 -0.94 6.52
CA ASP A 239 17.94 -1.73 5.82
C ASP A 239 18.78 -2.50 6.86
N ALA A 240 19.09 -3.76 6.59
CA ALA A 240 19.69 -4.65 7.59
C ALA A 240 21.07 -4.18 8.08
N ASP A 241 21.83 -3.48 7.24
CA ASP A 241 23.15 -2.99 7.60
C ASP A 241 23.09 -1.58 8.19
N ILE A 242 22.35 -0.68 7.53
CA ILE A 242 22.27 0.73 7.94
C ILE A 242 21.47 0.89 9.23
N SER A 243 20.37 0.16 9.38
CA SER A 243 19.44 0.30 10.50
C SER A 243 19.79 -0.57 11.70
N ARG A 244 20.87 -1.38 11.66
CA ARG A 244 21.23 -2.34 12.71
C ARG A 244 21.23 -1.74 14.12
N LYS A 245 21.97 -0.65 14.32
CA LYS A 245 22.05 0.03 15.63
C LYS A 245 20.71 0.63 16.07
N LEU A 246 19.89 1.07 15.11
CA LEU A 246 18.56 1.57 15.42
C LEU A 246 17.67 0.44 15.92
N ILE A 247 17.70 -0.72 15.26
CA ILE A 247 16.96 -1.92 15.66
C ILE A 247 17.40 -2.37 17.06
N GLU A 248 18.70 -2.49 17.31
CA GLU A 248 19.24 -2.85 18.63
C GLU A 248 18.74 -1.91 19.74
N LYS A 249 18.69 -0.60 19.47
CA LYS A 249 18.12 0.39 20.43
C LYS A 249 16.63 0.22 20.64
N LEU A 250 15.87 -0.11 19.59
CA LEU A 250 14.43 -0.33 19.68
C LEU A 250 14.09 -1.59 20.47
N GLU A 251 14.92 -2.64 20.38
CA GLU A 251 14.74 -3.93 21.06
C GLU A 251 15.27 -3.96 22.50
N SER A 252 16.22 -3.08 22.84
CA SER A 252 16.83 -3.03 24.19
C SER A 252 15.96 -2.39 25.27
N GLU A 253 14.80 -1.85 24.90
CA GLU A 253 13.81 -1.20 25.78
C GLU A 253 12.53 -2.03 25.85
#